data_AF-A0A1C0VUG9-F1
#
_entry.id   AF-A0A1C0VUG9-F1
#
_cell.length_a   1.000
_cell.length_b   1.000
_cell.length_c   1.000
_cell.angle_alpha   90.00
_cell.angle_beta   90.00
_cell.angle_gamma   90.00
#
_symmetry.space_group_name_H-M   'P 1'
#
loop_
_entity.id
_entity.type
_entity.pdbx_description
1 polymer ?
#
loop_
_entity_poly.entity_id
_entity_poly.type
_entity_poly.pdbx_seq_one_letter_code
_entity_poly.pdbx_strand_id
1 'polypeptide(L)'
;MLADLTLIVLAFIITDIRQAHRQAKIVQKLSYIFGQATDNPDNILRSREMLRLLECIGIYDTIENRDYMVSQIEAAFYDSTNIIRTQLDGRIVKDALLMGKRGALRMETVWQNNKLITIFLKSGGN
;
A
#
# COMPACT_ATOMS: atom_id res chain seq x y z
N MET A 1 -22.33 -26.88 21.77
CA MET A 1 -22.15 -25.47 22.16
C MET A 1 -20.67 -25.08 22.38
N LEU A 2 -19.77 -25.99 22.79
CA LEU A 2 -18.33 -25.67 22.96
C LEU A 2 -17.51 -25.60 21.65
N ALA A 3 -17.90 -26.33 20.60
CA ALA A 3 -17.17 -26.32 19.32
C ALA A 3 -17.25 -24.97 18.57
N ASP A 4 -18.31 -24.19 18.83
CA ASP A 4 -18.59 -22.92 18.15
C ASP A 4 -17.69 -21.80 18.67
N LEU A 5 -17.45 -21.76 20.00
CA LEU A 5 -16.58 -20.77 20.63
C LEU A 5 -15.12 -20.93 20.20
N THR A 6 -14.61 -22.16 20.09
CA THR A 6 -13.25 -22.43 19.63
C THR A 6 -13.04 -21.95 18.18
N LEU A 7 -14.04 -22.12 17.32
CA LEU A 7 -13.97 -21.68 15.92
C LEU A 7 -13.98 -20.15 15.83
N ILE A 8 -14.80 -19.46 16.62
CA ILE A 8 -14.86 -18.00 16.69
C ILE A 8 -13.53 -17.41 17.18
N VAL A 9 -12.98 -17.95 18.27
CA VAL A 9 -11.70 -17.50 18.84
C VAL A 9 -10.57 -17.70 17.83
N LEU A 10 -10.53 -18.85 17.14
CA LEU A 10 -9.54 -19.13 16.11
C LEU A 10 -9.66 -18.17 14.91
N ALA A 11 -10.89 -17.88 14.45
CA ALA A 11 -11.12 -16.94 13.36
C ALA A 11 -10.67 -15.52 13.71
N PHE A 12 -10.91 -15.08 14.95
CA PHE A 12 -10.43 -13.78 15.44
C PHE A 12 -8.90 -13.69 15.43
N ILE A 13 -8.21 -14.69 16.01
CA ILE A 13 -6.75 -14.74 16.05
C ILE A 13 -6.16 -14.75 14.63
N ILE A 14 -6.72 -15.55 13.73
CA ILE A 14 -6.25 -15.62 12.33
C ILE A 14 -6.41 -14.26 11.62
N THR A 15 -7.51 -13.56 11.89
CA THR A 15 -7.80 -12.25 11.28
C THR A 15 -6.81 -11.20 11.76
N ASP A 16 -6.53 -11.16 13.06
CA ASP A 16 -5.57 -10.23 13.66
C ASP A 16 -4.14 -10.47 13.14
N ILE A 17 -3.69 -11.73 13.08
CA ILE A 17 -2.38 -12.10 12.49
C ILE A 17 -2.30 -11.63 11.03
N ARG A 18 -3.36 -11.83 10.25
CA ARG A 18 -3.41 -11.41 8.84
C ARG A 18 -3.33 -9.89 8.71
N GLN A 19 -3.97 -9.14 9.59
CA GLN A 19 -3.91 -7.68 9.63
C GLN A 19 -2.51 -7.19 10.01
N ALA A 20 -1.92 -7.73 11.06
CA ALA A 20 -0.56 -7.38 11.49
C ALA A 20 0.48 -7.63 10.40
N HIS A 21 0.41 -8.78 9.72
CA HIS A 21 1.32 -9.09 8.61
C HIS A 21 1.16 -8.13 7.42
N ARG A 22 -0.09 -7.74 7.09
CA ARG A 22 -0.34 -6.73 6.06
C ARG A 22 0.26 -5.38 6.45
N GLN A 23 0.01 -4.94 7.69
CA GLN A 23 0.50 -3.65 8.18
C GLN A 23 2.03 -3.57 8.14
N ALA A 24 2.72 -4.63 8.57
CA ALA A 24 4.17 -4.72 8.49
C ALA A 24 4.68 -4.58 7.04
N LYS A 25 3.98 -5.18 6.07
CA LYS A 25 4.32 -5.05 4.65
C LYS A 25 4.04 -3.67 4.08
N ILE A 26 2.97 -3.01 4.50
CA ILE A 26 2.69 -1.63 4.14
C ILE A 26 3.81 -0.72 4.65
N VAL A 27 4.17 -0.80 5.93
CA VAL A 27 5.24 0.02 6.54
C VAL A 27 6.59 -0.19 5.85
N GLN A 28 6.92 -1.43 5.48
CA GLN A 28 8.12 -1.72 4.68
C GLN A 28 8.10 -0.98 3.33
N LYS A 29 6.94 -0.95 2.66
CA LYS A 29 6.77 -0.26 1.38
C LYS A 29 6.72 1.25 1.52
N LEU A 30 6.26 1.79 2.66
CA LEU A 30 6.31 3.23 2.96
C LEU A 30 7.74 3.75 2.92
N SER A 31 8.66 3.07 3.60
CA SER A 31 10.07 3.46 3.62
C SER A 31 10.65 3.53 2.19
N TYR A 32 10.25 2.59 1.33
CA TYR A 32 10.63 2.61 -0.08
C TYR A 32 10.03 3.79 -0.87
N ILE A 33 8.73 4.09 -0.75
CA ILE A 33 8.13 5.22 -1.48
C ILE A 33 8.64 6.57 -0.98
N PHE A 34 9.10 6.66 0.27
CA PHE A 34 9.76 7.84 0.85
C PHE A 34 11.27 7.88 0.59
N GLY A 35 11.79 7.12 -0.39
CA GLY A 35 13.16 7.28 -0.86
C GLY A 35 14.24 6.63 0.02
N GLN A 36 13.89 5.73 0.94
CA GLN A 36 14.82 5.14 1.90
C GLN A 36 15.42 3.81 1.45
N ALA A 37 15.36 3.48 0.15
CA ALA A 37 16.06 2.31 -0.38
C ALA A 37 17.58 2.54 -0.35
N THR A 38 18.36 1.53 0.02
CA THR A 38 19.83 1.63 0.17
C THR A 38 20.59 0.47 -0.47
N ASP A 39 19.90 -0.53 -1.00
CA ASP A 39 20.44 -1.84 -1.37
C ASP A 39 20.96 -1.89 -2.82
N ASN A 40 20.12 -1.51 -3.77
CA ASN A 40 20.36 -1.65 -5.20
C ASN A 40 20.23 -0.28 -5.90
N PRO A 41 21.14 0.08 -6.84
CA PRO A 41 21.09 1.37 -7.53
C PRO A 41 19.76 1.71 -8.21
N ASP A 42 19.12 0.74 -8.86
CA ASP A 42 17.83 0.93 -9.51
C ASP A 42 16.72 1.13 -8.48
N ASN A 43 16.78 0.41 -7.35
CA ASN A 43 15.86 0.57 -6.24
C ASN A 43 15.99 1.96 -5.60
N ILE A 44 17.23 2.42 -5.41
CA ILE A 44 17.54 3.77 -4.90
C ILE A 44 16.94 4.82 -5.84
N LEU A 45 17.18 4.70 -7.16
CA LEU A 45 16.67 5.65 -8.15
C LEU A 45 15.13 5.72 -8.12
N ARG A 46 14.46 4.57 -8.23
CA ARG A 46 12.99 4.48 -8.21
C ARG A 46 12.39 5.02 -6.91
N SER A 47 12.99 4.69 -5.76
CA SER A 47 12.54 5.19 -4.46
C SER A 47 12.58 6.73 -4.40
N ARG A 48 13.65 7.34 -4.92
CA ARG A 48 13.80 8.80 -4.97
C ARG A 48 12.84 9.46 -5.96
N GLU A 49 12.54 8.81 -7.07
CA GLU A 49 11.52 9.29 -8.02
C GLU A 49 10.13 9.30 -7.39
N MET A 50 9.76 8.24 -6.66
CA MET A 50 8.51 8.21 -5.91
C MET A 50 8.43 9.29 -4.83
N LEU A 51 9.52 9.51 -4.09
CA LEU A 51 9.58 10.61 -3.12
C LEU A 51 9.32 11.97 -3.80
N ARG A 52 9.97 12.24 -4.93
CA ARG A 52 9.76 13.50 -5.67
C ARG A 52 8.31 13.67 -6.11
N LEU A 53 7.65 12.61 -6.55
CA LEU A 53 6.23 12.68 -6.91
C LEU A 53 5.36 13.05 -5.70
N LEU A 54 5.61 12.44 -4.54
CA LEU A 54 4.90 12.76 -3.29
C LEU A 54 5.13 14.23 -2.89
N GLU A 55 6.37 14.70 -2.94
CA GLU A 55 6.73 16.09 -2.63
C GLU A 55 6.05 17.10 -3.57
N CYS A 56 5.92 16.75 -4.86
CA CYS A 56 5.19 17.56 -5.84
C CYS A 56 3.72 17.80 -5.44
N ILE A 57 3.05 16.80 -4.86
CA ILE A 57 1.68 16.96 -4.32
C ILE A 57 1.65 17.44 -2.87
N GLY A 58 2.80 17.74 -2.27
CA GLY A 58 2.91 18.28 -0.91
C GLY A 58 2.82 17.24 0.20
N ILE A 59 3.14 15.97 -0.10
CA ILE A 59 3.30 14.89 0.87
C ILE A 59 4.80 14.70 1.13
N TYR A 60 5.27 15.13 2.29
CA TYR A 60 6.65 15.00 2.74
C TYR A 60 6.81 13.83 3.71
N ASP A 61 8.03 13.35 3.93
CA ASP A 61 8.31 12.29 4.90
C ASP A 61 8.14 12.78 6.36
N THR A 62 6.91 12.74 6.86
CA THR A 62 6.53 13.04 8.25
C THR A 62 5.68 11.91 8.81
N ILE A 63 5.55 11.85 10.13
CA ILE A 63 4.74 10.83 10.80
C ILE A 63 3.28 10.90 10.33
N GLU A 64 2.72 12.11 10.26
CA GLU A 64 1.33 12.34 9.86
C GLU A 64 1.07 11.92 8.41
N ASN A 65 2.02 12.21 7.52
CA ASN A 65 1.91 11.82 6.12
C ASN A 65 2.13 10.31 5.93
N ARG A 66 2.97 9.67 6.76
CA ARG A 66 3.10 8.20 6.75
C ARG A 66 1.81 7.54 7.20
N ASP A 67 1.17 8.04 8.24
CA ASP A 67 -0.12 7.53 8.71
C ASP A 67 -1.22 7.72 7.66
N TYR A 68 -1.23 8.88 7.01
CA TYR A 68 -2.10 9.13 5.86
C TYR A 68 -1.84 8.14 4.71
N MET A 69 -0.59 7.87 4.37
CA MET A 69 -0.25 6.90 3.33
C MET A 69 -0.70 5.48 3.70
N VAL A 70 -0.56 5.06 4.96
CA VAL A 70 -1.12 3.80 5.45
C VAL A 70 -2.62 3.78 5.17
N SER A 71 -3.36 4.81 5.59
CA SER A 71 -4.82 4.83 5.46
C SER A 71 -5.26 4.77 4.00
N GLN A 72 -4.54 5.44 3.09
CA GLN A 72 -4.84 5.41 1.65
C GLN A 72 -4.57 4.03 1.04
N ILE A 73 -3.48 3.36 1.44
CA ILE A 73 -3.15 2.02 0.96
C ILE A 73 -4.16 0.98 1.48
N GLU A 74 -4.58 1.11 2.74
CA GLU A 74 -5.63 0.25 3.32
C GLU A 74 -6.99 0.49 2.68
N ALA A 75 -7.38 1.74 2.45
CA ALA A 75 -8.60 2.07 1.73
C ALA A 75 -8.60 1.43 0.33
N ALA A 76 -7.48 1.53 -0.39
CA ALA A 76 -7.33 0.88 -1.68
C ALA A 76 -7.47 -0.65 -1.57
N PHE A 77 -6.92 -1.28 -0.53
CA PHE A 77 -7.06 -2.72 -0.31
C PHE A 77 -8.52 -3.15 -0.12
N TYR A 78 -9.27 -2.44 0.72
CA TYR A 78 -10.64 -2.83 1.10
C TYR A 78 -11.71 -2.47 0.06
N ASP A 79 -11.46 -1.48 -0.80
CA ASP A 79 -12.40 -1.12 -1.87
C ASP A 79 -12.42 -2.19 -2.97
N SER A 80 -13.55 -2.88 -3.17
CA SER A 80 -13.69 -3.89 -4.21
C SER A 80 -13.95 -3.31 -5.61
N THR A 81 -14.33 -2.03 -5.71
CA THR A 81 -14.71 -1.38 -6.97
C THR A 81 -13.52 -0.85 -7.76
N ASN A 82 -12.35 -0.80 -7.14
CA ASN A 82 -11.14 -0.21 -7.70
C ASN A 82 -10.18 -1.21 -8.38
N ILE A 83 -10.65 -2.45 -8.58
CA ILE A 83 -9.85 -3.50 -9.22
C ILE A 83 -9.77 -3.20 -10.72
N ILE A 84 -8.57 -2.90 -11.19
CA ILE A 84 -8.34 -2.60 -12.61
C ILE A 84 -7.98 -3.85 -13.42
N ARG A 85 -7.31 -4.83 -12.81
CA ARG A 85 -7.01 -6.12 -13.45
C ARG A 85 -6.61 -7.19 -12.44
N THR A 86 -6.76 -8.44 -12.85
CA THR A 86 -6.16 -9.60 -12.21
C THR A 86 -5.05 -10.13 -13.12
N GLN A 87 -3.84 -10.28 -12.59
CA GLN A 87 -2.69 -10.84 -13.31
C GLN A 87 -2.80 -12.38 -13.41
N LEU A 88 -2.10 -12.97 -14.38
CA LEU A 88 -2.11 -14.43 -14.60
C LEU A 88 -1.67 -15.25 -13.37
N ASP A 89 -0.81 -14.67 -12.52
CA ASP A 89 -0.34 -15.28 -11.27
C ASP A 89 -1.32 -15.10 -10.09
N GLY A 90 -2.53 -14.60 -10.36
CA GLY A 90 -3.57 -14.36 -9.36
C GLY A 90 -3.40 -13.06 -8.56
N ARG A 91 -2.42 -12.21 -8.89
CA ARG A 91 -2.28 -10.91 -8.22
C ARG A 91 -3.38 -9.95 -8.66
N ILE A 92 -3.92 -9.23 -7.69
CA ILE A 92 -4.96 -8.22 -7.91
C ILE A 92 -4.29 -6.87 -7.99
N VAL A 93 -4.57 -6.12 -9.05
CA VAL A 93 -4.11 -4.76 -9.21
C VAL A 93 -5.26 -3.80 -8.99
N LYS A 94 -5.04 -2.84 -8.10
CA LYS A 94 -6.02 -1.87 -7.65
C LYS A 94 -5.53 -0.47 -7.88
N ASP A 95 -6.43 0.42 -8.24
CA ASP A 95 -6.15 1.82 -8.53
C ASP A 95 -6.76 2.72 -7.47
N ALA A 96 -6.10 3.82 -7.15
CA ALA A 96 -6.59 4.77 -6.16
C ALA A 96 -6.07 6.16 -6.49
N LEU A 97 -6.84 7.19 -6.09
CA LEU A 97 -6.39 8.57 -6.19
C LEU A 97 -5.73 8.97 -4.87
N LEU A 98 -4.46 9.34 -4.93
CA LEU A 98 -3.72 9.85 -3.79
C LEU A 98 -3.75 11.38 -3.80
N MET A 99 -4.51 11.96 -2.87
CA MET A 99 -4.64 13.41 -2.75
C MET A 99 -3.53 13.98 -1.87
N GLY A 100 -2.95 15.10 -2.29
CA GLY A 100 -2.04 15.92 -1.49
C GLY A 100 -2.46 17.39 -1.53
N LYS A 101 -1.81 18.21 -0.69
CA LYS A 101 -2.12 19.65 -0.59
C LYS A 101 -1.94 20.43 -1.90
N ARG A 102 -1.11 19.93 -2.82
CA ARG A 102 -0.74 20.60 -4.08
C ARG A 102 -1.21 19.88 -5.33
N GLY A 103 -1.97 18.79 -5.21
CA GLY A 103 -2.46 18.03 -6.35
C GLY A 103 -2.77 16.58 -6.01
N ALA A 104 -2.83 15.74 -7.03
CA ALA A 104 -3.13 14.33 -6.88
C ALA A 104 -2.19 13.47 -7.73
N LEU A 105 -1.94 12.25 -7.26
CA LEU A 105 -1.27 11.19 -8.02
C LEU A 105 -2.20 10.02 -8.18
N ARG A 106 -2.01 9.26 -9.26
CA ARG A 106 -2.57 7.93 -9.39
C ARG A 106 -1.70 6.94 -8.62
N MET A 107 -2.30 6.15 -7.75
CA MET A 107 -1.65 5.11 -6.96
C MET A 107 -2.14 3.74 -7.40
N GLU A 108 -1.25 2.96 -8.01
CA GLU A 108 -1.52 1.57 -8.39
C GLU A 108 -0.88 0.65 -7.35
N THR A 109 -1.69 -0.24 -6.75
CA THR A 109 -1.24 -1.20 -5.74
C THR A 109 -1.43 -2.62 -6.27
N VAL A 110 -0.42 -3.47 -6.04
CA VAL A 110 -0.46 -4.88 -6.46
C VAL A 110 -0.47 -5.77 -5.23
N TRP A 111 -1.48 -6.63 -5.15
CA TRP A 111 -1.75 -7.47 -4.00
C TRP A 111 -1.71 -8.94 -4.35
N GLN A 112 -1.18 -9.75 -3.43
CA GLN A 112 -1.33 -11.20 -3.44
C GLN A 112 -1.94 -11.61 -2.10
N ASN A 113 -3.21 -12.02 -2.11
CA ASN A 113 -3.99 -12.19 -0.89
C ASN A 113 -3.94 -10.89 -0.05
N ASN A 114 -3.49 -10.96 1.21
CA ASN A 114 -3.36 -9.81 2.11
C ASN A 114 -1.98 -9.14 2.07
N LYS A 115 -1.11 -9.52 1.12
CA LYS A 115 0.25 -9.02 1.03
C LYS A 115 0.37 -7.98 -0.07
N LEU A 116 0.79 -6.77 0.31
CA LEU A 116 1.20 -5.75 -0.64
C LEU A 116 2.52 -6.16 -1.30
N ILE A 117 2.49 -6.33 -2.62
CA ILE A 117 3.66 -6.71 -3.42
C ILE A 117 4.43 -5.46 -3.85
N THR A 118 3.73 -4.47 -4.42
CA THR A 118 4.33 -3.23 -4.87
C THR A 118 3.31 -2.10 -4.97
N ILE A 119 3.82 -0.86 -4.98
CA ILE A 119 3.07 0.37 -5.23
C ILE A 119 3.74 1.08 -6.41
N PHE A 120 2.95 1.67 -7.28
CA PHE A 120 3.40 2.63 -8.29
C PHE A 120 2.69 3.95 -8.08
N LEU A 121 3.44 5.06 -8.16
CA LEU A 121 2.91 6.41 -8.17
C LEU A 121 3.11 6.99 -9.56
N LYS A 122 2.05 7.57 -10.14
CA LYS A 122 2.07 8.16 -11.48
C LYS A 122 1.44 9.55 -11.43
N SER A 123 2.10 10.54 -12.02
CA SER A 123 1.47 11.83 -12.29
C SER A 123 0.48 11.68 -13.45
N GLY A 124 -0.54 12.55 -13.51
CA GLY A 124 -1.58 12.49 -14.55
C GLY A 124 -1.12 12.85 -15.98
N GLY A 125 0.18 12.82 -16.27
CA GLY A 125 0.75 13.09 -17.59
C GLY A 125 1.53 11.89 -18.11
N ASN A 126 0.89 11.13 -19.00
CA ASN A 126 1.38 10.03 -19.85
C ASN A 126 2.28 8.96 -19.21
#